data_AF-A0A1J3I5S8-F1
#
_entry.id   AF-A0A1J3I5S8-F1
#
_cell.length_a   1.000
_cell.length_b   1.000
_cell.length_c   1.000
_cell.angle_alpha   90.00
_cell.angle_beta   90.00
_cell.angle_gamma   90.00
#
_symmetry.space_group_name_H-M   'P 1'
#
loop_
_entity.id
_entity.type
_entity.pdbx_description
1 polymer ?
#
loop_
_entity_poly.entity_id
_entity_poly.type
_entity_poly.pdbx_seq_one_letter_code
_entity_poly.pdbx_strand_id
1 'polypeptide(L)'
;RLWQCGLIDDPFVVLEKLPNLKILQLFEGSFVGSKLYCSRNGFPQLHSLTLSQLENLEEWIVEDGAMMRLVSLELKCCKRLKSVPEGMRFLKNLQEVEIGNMTKAFKDRLVSGGEDFYKIQHV
;
A
#
# COMPACT_ATOMS: atom_id res chain seq x y z
N ARG A 1 -11.61 -8.81 -1.68
CA ARG A 1 -10.41 -9.57 -2.08
C ARG A 1 -10.45 -9.69 -3.59
N LEU A 2 -9.36 -9.39 -4.30
CA LEU A 2 -9.27 -9.50 -5.75
C LEU A 2 -8.10 -10.42 -6.12
N TRP A 3 -8.32 -11.32 -7.06
CA TRP A 3 -7.37 -12.32 -7.59
C TRP A 3 -7.60 -12.44 -9.08
N GLN A 4 -6.53 -12.51 -9.88
CA GLN A 4 -6.59 -12.82 -11.32
C GLN A 4 -7.63 -11.99 -12.10
N CYS A 5 -7.87 -10.74 -11.68
CA CYS A 5 -8.83 -9.83 -12.33
C CYS A 5 -8.22 -9.14 -13.55
N GLY A 6 -6.89 -9.06 -13.64
CA GLY A 6 -6.19 -8.40 -14.74
C GLY A 6 -6.48 -6.90 -14.85
N LEU A 7 -6.74 -6.21 -13.72
CA LEU A 7 -7.06 -4.78 -13.76
C LEU A 7 -5.85 -3.99 -14.25
N ILE A 8 -6.03 -3.25 -15.34
CA ILE A 8 -5.01 -2.40 -15.94
C ILE A 8 -5.07 -1.01 -15.30
N ASP A 9 -6.28 -0.47 -15.18
CA ASP A 9 -6.53 0.80 -14.52
C ASP A 9 -6.46 0.67 -13.00
N ASP A 10 -6.11 1.77 -12.34
CA ASP A 10 -5.99 1.83 -10.88
C ASP A 10 -7.34 1.50 -10.21
N PRO A 11 -7.44 0.36 -9.49
CA PRO A 11 -8.68 -0.01 -8.82
C PRO A 11 -9.08 0.96 -7.69
N PHE A 12 -8.13 1.73 -7.13
CA PHE A 12 -8.41 2.63 -6.02
C PHE A 12 -9.37 3.75 -6.42
N VAL A 13 -9.39 4.19 -7.68
CA VAL A 13 -10.32 5.22 -8.21
C VAL A 13 -11.79 4.91 -7.91
N VAL A 14 -12.12 3.61 -7.83
CA VAL A 14 -13.47 3.13 -7.50
C VAL A 14 -13.54 2.64 -6.07
N LEU A 15 -12.57 1.83 -5.62
CA LEU A 15 -12.62 1.17 -4.32
C LEU A 15 -12.51 2.17 -3.16
N GLU A 16 -11.80 3.27 -3.32
CA GLU A 16 -11.59 4.26 -2.25
C GLU A 16 -12.88 4.99 -1.85
N LYS A 17 -13.88 4.99 -2.73
CA LYS A 17 -15.19 5.62 -2.53
C LYS A 17 -16.17 4.74 -1.76
N LEU A 18 -15.82 3.47 -1.51
CA LEU A 18 -16.69 2.53 -0.80
C LEU A 18 -16.71 2.88 0.70
N PRO A 19 -17.83 3.39 1.23
CA PRO A 19 -17.85 4.02 2.55
C PRO A 19 -17.66 3.02 3.70
N ASN A 20 -17.90 1.72 3.47
CA ASN A 20 -17.82 0.68 4.50
C ASN A 20 -16.69 -0.32 4.24
N LEU A 21 -15.80 -0.07 3.28
CA LEU A 21 -14.71 -0.99 2.98
C LEU A 21 -13.67 -0.95 4.10
N LYS A 22 -13.62 -2.02 4.90
CA LYS A 22 -12.68 -2.16 6.03
C LYS A 22 -11.44 -2.97 5.71
N ILE A 23 -11.55 -3.91 4.77
CA ILE A 23 -10.46 -4.82 4.41
C ILE A 23 -10.37 -4.86 2.89
N LEU A 24 -9.20 -4.51 2.37
CA LEU A 24 -8.88 -4.61 0.95
C LEU A 24 -7.64 -5.47 0.78
N GLN A 25 -7.73 -6.43 -0.13
CA GLN A 25 -6.62 -7.32 -0.44
C GLN A 25 -6.55 -7.51 -1.95
N LEU A 26 -5.41 -7.10 -2.52
CA LEU A 26 -5.03 -7.27 -3.90
C LEU A 26 -3.93 -8.34 -3.95
N PHE A 27 -4.21 -9.44 -4.63
CA PHE A 27 -3.30 -10.58 -4.76
C PHE A 27 -2.81 -10.75 -6.19
N GLU A 28 -2.15 -11.87 -6.46
CA GLU A 28 -1.59 -12.24 -7.75
C GLU A 28 -2.58 -12.04 -8.91
N GLY A 29 -2.10 -11.37 -9.96
CA GLY A 29 -2.87 -11.10 -11.17
C GLY A 29 -4.09 -10.18 -10.98
N SER A 30 -4.32 -9.62 -9.78
CA SER A 30 -5.47 -8.74 -9.55
C SER A 30 -5.32 -7.38 -10.21
N PHE A 31 -4.11 -6.83 -10.16
CA PHE A 31 -3.72 -5.57 -10.77
C PHE A 31 -2.43 -5.77 -11.56
N VAL A 32 -2.45 -5.43 -12.84
CA VAL A 32 -1.33 -5.55 -13.78
C VAL A 32 -0.79 -4.19 -14.23
N GLY A 33 -1.40 -3.10 -13.78
CA GLY A 33 -0.85 -1.75 -13.93
C GLY A 33 0.36 -1.51 -13.02
N SER A 34 0.99 -0.35 -13.18
CA SER A 34 2.26 -0.01 -12.50
C SER A 34 2.13 1.00 -11.38
N LYS A 35 0.96 1.64 -11.23
CA LYS A 35 0.76 2.75 -10.31
C LYS A 35 -0.56 2.65 -9.56
N LEU A 36 -0.49 2.77 -8.25
CA LEU A 36 -1.64 2.94 -7.37
C LEU A 36 -1.63 4.35 -6.79
N TYR A 37 -2.78 5.00 -6.77
CA TYR A 37 -2.95 6.33 -6.22
C TYR A 37 -4.16 6.33 -5.28
N CYS A 38 -3.93 6.77 -4.04
CA CYS A 38 -4.97 6.95 -3.05
C CYS A 38 -5.15 8.45 -2.78
N SER A 39 -6.34 8.96 -3.09
CA SER A 39 -6.66 10.38 -2.95
C SER A 39 -6.88 10.77 -1.48
N ARG A 40 -6.77 12.08 -1.18
CA ARG A 40 -7.16 12.64 0.12
C ARG A 40 -8.60 12.24 0.45
N ASN A 41 -8.82 11.78 1.69
CA ASN A 41 -10.09 11.22 2.18
C ASN A 41 -10.50 9.88 1.53
N GLY A 42 -9.68 9.31 0.63
CA GLY A 42 -9.88 7.98 0.09
C GLY A 42 -9.81 6.92 1.20
N PHE A 43 -10.64 5.88 1.07
CA PHE A 43 -10.73 4.76 2.04
C PHE A 43 -10.99 5.21 3.49
N PRO A 44 -12.10 5.90 3.76
CA PRO A 44 -12.36 6.49 5.07
C PRO A 44 -12.54 5.46 6.21
N GLN A 45 -12.82 4.20 5.87
CA GLN A 45 -13.05 3.11 6.85
C GLN A 45 -12.07 1.94 6.71
N LEU A 46 -11.02 2.06 5.91
CA LEU A 46 -10.09 0.95 5.69
C LEU A 46 -9.21 0.74 6.92
N HIS A 47 -9.20 -0.49 7.43
CA HIS A 47 -8.43 -0.92 8.60
C HIS A 47 -7.25 -1.83 8.21
N SER A 48 -7.39 -2.63 7.15
CA SER A 48 -6.36 -3.55 6.69
C SER A 48 -6.21 -3.51 5.17
N LEU A 49 -4.96 -3.36 4.72
CA LEU A 49 -4.57 -3.38 3.31
C LEU A 49 -3.49 -4.44 3.08
N THR A 50 -3.77 -5.38 2.17
CA THR A 50 -2.77 -6.33 1.65
C THR A 50 -2.50 -6.04 0.18
N LEU A 51 -1.25 -5.78 -0.19
CA LEU A 51 -0.76 -5.76 -1.57
C LEU A 51 0.25 -6.91 -1.73
N SER A 52 -0.15 -7.94 -2.47
CA SER A 52 0.64 -9.17 -2.60
C SER A 52 0.77 -9.62 -4.05
N GLN A 53 2.00 -9.96 -4.47
CA GLN A 53 2.29 -10.49 -5.81
C GLN A 53 1.81 -9.57 -6.95
N LEU A 54 1.92 -8.25 -6.74
CA LEU A 54 1.65 -7.24 -7.76
C LEU A 54 2.94 -6.97 -8.54
N GLU A 55 3.29 -7.88 -9.44
CA GLU A 55 4.61 -7.94 -10.12
C GLU A 55 4.96 -6.68 -10.92
N ASN A 56 3.95 -5.95 -11.42
CA ASN A 56 4.15 -4.73 -12.21
C ASN A 56 4.11 -3.45 -11.38
N LEU A 57 3.71 -3.50 -10.10
CA LEU A 57 3.57 -2.31 -9.27
C LEU A 57 4.94 -1.66 -9.03
N GLU A 58 5.12 -0.43 -9.52
CA GLU A 58 6.34 0.35 -9.39
C GLU A 58 6.18 1.53 -8.42
N GLU A 59 5.01 2.17 -8.47
CA GLU A 59 4.70 3.37 -7.71
C GLU A 59 3.42 3.19 -6.91
N TRP A 60 3.48 3.61 -5.66
CA TRP A 60 2.29 3.74 -4.81
C TRP A 60 2.31 5.11 -4.17
N ILE A 61 1.24 5.88 -4.38
CA ILE A 61 1.08 7.25 -3.89
C ILE A 61 -0.11 7.29 -2.93
N VAL A 62 0.11 7.92 -1.78
CA VAL A 62 -0.89 8.14 -0.75
C VAL A 62 -0.87 9.61 -0.40
N GLU A 63 -1.96 10.32 -0.64
CA GLU A 63 -2.09 11.71 -0.23
C GLU A 63 -2.27 11.85 1.28
N ASP A 64 -1.87 13.00 1.81
CA ASP A 64 -2.21 13.37 3.18
C ASP A 64 -3.73 13.36 3.40
N GLY A 65 -4.18 12.70 4.47
CA GLY A 65 -5.59 12.48 4.78
C GLY A 65 -6.23 11.24 4.14
N ALA A 66 -5.48 10.47 3.34
CA ALA A 66 -5.93 9.17 2.85
C ALA A 66 -5.80 8.08 3.92
N MET A 67 -6.67 7.07 3.91
CA MET A 67 -6.57 5.86 4.74
C MET A 67 -6.32 6.12 6.24
N MET A 68 -6.85 7.21 6.80
CA MET A 68 -6.52 7.65 8.18
C MET A 68 -6.91 6.64 9.28
N ARG A 69 -7.69 5.60 8.97
CA ARG A 69 -8.09 4.52 9.89
C ARG A 69 -7.30 3.22 9.69
N LEU A 70 -6.29 3.21 8.81
CA LEU A 70 -5.51 2.02 8.53
C LEU A 70 -4.72 1.61 9.78
N VAL A 71 -4.83 0.32 10.13
CA VAL A 71 -4.18 -0.28 11.32
C VAL A 71 -3.09 -1.26 10.91
N SER A 72 -3.30 -2.00 9.82
CA SER A 72 -2.37 -3.04 9.36
C SER A 72 -2.12 -2.93 7.86
N LEU A 73 -0.85 -2.96 7.47
CA LEU A 73 -0.38 -2.96 6.10
C LEU A 73 0.51 -4.18 5.85
N GLU A 74 0.22 -4.90 4.78
CA GLU A 74 1.03 -6.02 4.32
C GLU A 74 1.49 -5.78 2.87
N LEU A 75 2.81 -5.76 2.66
CA LEU A 75 3.44 -5.68 1.35
C LEU A 75 4.26 -6.95 1.10
N LYS A 76 3.81 -7.79 0.16
CA LYS A 76 4.47 -9.07 -0.15
C LYS A 76 4.73 -9.27 -1.62
N CYS A 77 5.95 -9.70 -1.97
CA CYS A 77 6.30 -10.06 -3.35
C CYS A 77 6.06 -8.96 -4.42
N CYS A 78 5.98 -7.68 -4.05
CA CYS A 78 5.85 -6.57 -5.02
C CYS A 78 7.24 -6.10 -5.45
N LYS A 79 7.96 -6.92 -6.23
CA LYS A 79 9.42 -6.76 -6.44
C LYS A 79 9.86 -5.49 -7.17
N ARG A 80 8.96 -4.86 -7.94
CA ARG A 80 9.25 -3.63 -8.69
C ARG A 80 8.91 -2.34 -7.93
N LEU A 81 8.23 -2.45 -6.78
CA LEU A 81 7.88 -1.27 -5.97
C LEU A 81 9.16 -0.63 -5.44
N LYS A 82 9.34 0.66 -5.75
CA LYS A 82 10.61 1.37 -5.50
C LYS A 82 10.77 1.80 -4.05
N SER A 83 9.68 2.27 -3.44
CA SER A 83 9.64 2.81 -2.08
C SER A 83 8.23 2.75 -1.52
N VAL A 84 8.11 2.94 -0.21
CA VAL A 84 6.81 3.20 0.42
C VAL A 84 6.38 4.66 0.20
N PRO A 85 5.07 4.95 0.11
CA PRO A 85 4.58 6.30 -0.16
C PRO A 85 4.94 7.28 0.95
N GLU A 86 5.21 8.52 0.56
CA GLU A 86 5.44 9.64 1.50
C GLU A 86 4.29 9.78 2.51
N GLY A 87 3.05 9.55 2.05
CA GLY A 87 1.85 9.63 2.88
C GLY A 87 1.82 8.67 4.07
N MET A 88 2.65 7.62 4.09
CA MET A 88 2.69 6.69 5.22
C MET A 88 3.01 7.38 6.54
N ARG A 89 3.84 8.42 6.54
CA ARG A 89 4.23 9.17 7.75
C ARG A 89 3.05 9.83 8.47
N PHE A 90 1.90 9.97 7.82
CA PHE A 90 0.70 10.59 8.37
C PHE A 90 -0.30 9.57 8.95
N LEU A 91 -0.07 8.27 8.75
CA LEU A 91 -0.98 7.19 9.16
C LEU A 91 -0.81 6.85 10.64
N LYS A 92 -1.18 7.77 11.53
CA LYS A 92 -0.99 7.67 12.99
C LYS A 92 -1.63 6.44 13.66
N ASN A 93 -2.60 5.79 13.00
CA ASN A 93 -3.28 4.60 13.52
C ASN A 93 -2.63 3.29 13.05
N LEU A 94 -1.64 3.37 12.15
CA LEU A 94 -0.93 2.21 11.63
C LEU A 94 -0.07 1.61 12.76
N GLN A 95 -0.32 0.35 13.08
CA GLN A 95 0.34 -0.38 14.18
C GLN A 95 1.18 -1.55 13.66
N GLU A 96 0.87 -2.04 12.47
CA GLU A 96 1.53 -3.19 11.90
C GLU A 96 1.92 -2.93 10.44
N VAL A 97 3.21 -3.12 10.15
CA VAL A 97 3.73 -3.12 8.78
C VAL A 97 4.50 -4.42 8.57
N GLU A 98 3.94 -5.30 7.72
CA GLU A 98 4.59 -6.55 7.34
C GLU A 98 5.19 -6.44 5.94
N ILE A 99 6.52 -6.58 5.85
CA ILE A 99 7.28 -6.54 4.59
C ILE A 99 7.84 -7.93 4.28
N GLY A 100 7.12 -8.72 3.50
CA GLY A 100 7.51 -10.09 3.14
C GLY A 100 8.04 -10.18 1.72
N ASN A 101 9.07 -11.00 1.49
CA ASN A 101 9.54 -11.32 0.13
C ASN A 101 9.70 -10.11 -0.82
N MET A 102 10.12 -8.94 -0.34
CA MET A 102 10.50 -7.79 -1.17
C MET A 102 11.96 -7.90 -1.63
N THR A 103 12.43 -6.99 -2.49
CA THR A 103 13.87 -6.92 -2.84
C THR A 103 14.71 -6.49 -1.64
N LYS A 104 16.00 -6.86 -1.61
CA LYS A 104 16.91 -6.39 -0.56
C LYS A 104 17.01 -4.86 -0.57
N ALA A 105 17.15 -4.26 -1.75
CA ALA A 105 17.21 -2.81 -1.91
C ALA A 105 15.98 -2.10 -1.30
N PHE A 106 14.77 -2.63 -1.50
CA PHE A 106 13.57 -2.07 -0.88
C PHE A 106 13.62 -2.18 0.66
N LYS A 107 13.98 -3.36 1.19
CA LYS A 107 14.05 -3.57 2.64
C LYS A 107 15.11 -2.69 3.31
N ASP A 108 16.28 -2.53 2.68
CA ASP A 108 17.39 -1.70 3.18
C ASP A 108 17.01 -0.21 3.29
N ARG A 109 15.98 0.25 2.57
CA ARG A 109 15.46 1.63 2.72
C ARG A 109 14.62 1.82 3.99
N LEU A 110 14.06 0.73 4.52
CA LEU A 110 13.13 0.74 5.65
C LEU A 110 13.80 0.41 6.99
N VAL A 111 15.09 0.06 7.01
CA VAL A 111 15.83 -0.17 8.27
C VAL A 111 16.22 1.17 8.90
N SER A 112 16.54 1.17 10.20
CA SER A 112 17.00 2.38 10.91
C SER A 112 18.16 3.05 10.17
N GLY A 113 18.01 4.33 9.84
CA GLY A 113 18.97 5.11 9.05
C GLY A 113 18.82 4.97 7.52
N GLY A 114 17.93 4.09 7.05
CA GLY A 114 17.55 3.96 5.66
C GLY A 114 16.72 5.14 5.16
N GLU A 115 16.74 5.37 3.84
CA GLU A 115 16.15 6.54 3.20
C GLU A 115 14.64 6.70 3.47
N ASP A 116 13.90 5.60 3.59
CA ASP A 116 12.44 5.60 3.80
C ASP A 116 12.04 5.32 5.26
N PHE A 117 13.01 5.12 6.17
CA PHE A 117 12.72 4.74 7.55
C PHE A 117 11.78 5.72 8.26
N TYR A 118 11.98 7.02 8.05
CA TYR A 118 11.16 8.06 8.67
C TYR A 118 9.67 7.99 8.29
N LYS A 119 9.33 7.32 7.18
CA LYS A 119 7.95 7.13 6.72
C LYS A 119 7.20 6.09 7.54
N ILE A 120 7.93 5.16 8.18
CA ILE A 120 7.35 4.07 8.97
C ILE A 120 7.80 4.08 10.44
N GLN A 121 8.72 4.95 10.85
CA GLN A 121 9.28 4.99 12.22
C GLN A 121 8.27 5.21 13.36
N HIS A 122 7.05 5.64 13.03
CA HIS A 122 5.98 5.87 14.00
C HIS A 122 5.16 4.62 14.29
N VAL A 123 5.36 3.57 13.49
CA VAL A 123 4.85 2.22 13.69
C VAL A 123 5.82 1.46 14.59
#